data_AF-A0A397VV70-F1
#
_entry.id   AF-A0A397VV70-F1
#
_cell.length_a   1.000
_cell.length_b   1.000
_cell.length_c   1.000
_cell.angle_alpha   90.00
_cell.angle_beta   90.00
_cell.angle_gamma   90.00
#
_symmetry.space_group_name_H-M   'P 1'
#
loop_
_entity.id
_entity.type
_entity.pdbx_description
1 polymer ?
#
loop_
_entity_poly.entity_id
_entity_poly.type
_entity_poly.pdbx_seq_one_letter_code
_entity_poly.pdbx_strand_id
1 'polypeptide(L)' 'LLLAKNYEAAIAKYTEAINLNPNAAQYYANRAFAHIKTEAYGFAVEDAERAVKVDPTYVKV' A
#
# COMPACT_ATOMS: atom_id res chain seq x y z
N LEU A 1 -14.36 1.37 14.63
CA LEU A 1 -13.87 2.77 14.71
C LEU A 1 -12.35 2.87 14.92
N LEU A 2 -11.75 2.17 15.89
CA LEU A 2 -10.29 2.23 16.12
C LEU A 2 -9.42 1.66 14.98
N LEU A 3 -9.92 0.62 14.29
CA LEU A 3 -9.18 -0.01 13.19
C LEU A 3 -9.06 0.90 11.96
N ALA A 4 -10.14 1.58 11.56
CA ALA A 4 -10.13 2.53 10.44
C ALA A 4 -9.08 3.65 10.64
N LYS A 5 -9.04 4.21 11.85
CA LYS A 5 -8.04 5.23 12.23
C LYS A 5 -6.60 4.71 12.15
N ASN A 6 -6.38 3.42 12.41
CA ASN A 6 -5.06 2.80 12.32
C ASN A 6 -4.64 2.59 10.86
N TYR A 7 -5.58 2.25 9.97
CA TYR A 7 -5.28 2.09 8.54
C TYR A 7 -4.99 3.42 7.84
N GLU A 8 -5.69 4.50 8.20
CA GLU A 8 -5.35 5.85 7.68
C GLU A 8 -3.94 6.27 8.08
N ALA A 9 -3.54 6.03 9.34
CA ALA A 9 -2.17 6.30 9.79
C ALA A 9 -1.15 5.41 9.07
N ALA A 10 -1.49 4.14 8.81
CA ALA A 10 -0.64 3.23 8.04
C ALA A 10 -0.47 3.71 6.59
N ILE A 11 -1.54 4.20 5.94
CA ILE A 11 -1.48 4.78 4.60
C ILE A 11 -0.50 5.96 4.56
N ALA A 12 -0.57 6.86 5.54
CA ALA A 12 0.36 7.99 5.64
C ALA A 12 1.82 7.51 5.80
N LYS A 13 2.07 6.54 6.68
CA LYS A 13 3.42 5.98 6.90
C LYS A 13 3.98 5.25 5.68
N TYR A 14 3.17 4.48 4.97
CA TYR A 14 3.62 3.86 3.72
C TYR A 14 3.84 4.88 2.62
N THR A 15 3.09 5.97 2.59
CA THR A 15 3.33 7.07 1.66
C THR A 15 4.68 7.74 1.92
N GLU A 16 5.02 8.00 3.19
CA GLU A 16 6.37 8.45 3.57
C GLU A 16 7.45 7.43 3.13
N ALA A 17 7.24 6.14 3.39
CA ALA A 17 8.19 5.09 3.02
C ALA A 17 8.39 4.96 1.50
N ILE A 18 7.32 5.11 0.71
CA ILE A 18 7.36 5.12 -0.76
C ILE A 18 8.14 6.35 -1.27
N ASN A 19 7.95 7.52 -0.66
CA ASN A 19 8.70 8.71 -1.03
C ASN A 19 10.21 8.56 -0.75
N LEU A 20 10.57 7.84 0.32
CA LEU A 20 11.97 7.55 0.66
C LEU A 20 12.57 6.44 -0.22
N ASN A 21 11.81 5.40 -0.52
CA ASN A 21 12.24 4.31 -1.40
C ASN A 21 11.09 3.87 -2.32
N PRO A 22 10.99 4.46 -3.52
CA PRO A 22 9.90 4.17 -4.45
C PRO A 22 10.05 2.82 -5.17
N ASN A 23 11.16 2.11 -4.98
CA ASN A 23 11.46 0.84 -5.64
C ASN A 23 11.21 -0.38 -4.73
N ALA A 24 10.59 -0.18 -3.57
CA ALA A 24 10.23 -1.26 -2.67
C ALA A 24 8.76 -1.66 -2.87
N ALA A 25 8.53 -2.76 -3.60
CA ALA A 25 7.19 -3.29 -3.88
C ALA A 25 6.37 -3.58 -2.61
N GLN A 26 7.03 -3.97 -1.50
CA GLN A 26 6.37 -4.21 -0.23
C GLN A 26 5.59 -3.02 0.33
N TYR A 27 6.03 -1.78 0.07
CA TYR A 27 5.37 -0.60 0.62
C TYR A 27 4.07 -0.31 -0.11
N TYR A 28 4.06 -0.43 -1.44
CA TYR A 28 2.84 -0.35 -2.23
C TYR A 28 1.86 -1.46 -1.86
N ALA A 29 2.34 -2.71 -1.75
CA ALA A 29 1.48 -3.83 -1.38
C ALA A 29 0.86 -3.71 0.02
N ASN A 30 1.58 -3.12 0.98
CA ASN A 30 1.06 -2.88 2.32
C ASN A 30 0.12 -1.67 2.39
N ARG A 31 0.39 -0.62 1.61
CA ARG A 31 -0.54 0.52 1.45
C ARG A 31 -1.83 0.10 0.76
N ALA A 32 -1.76 -0.75 -0.27
CA ALA A 32 -2.93 -1.36 -0.91
C ALA A 32 -3.82 -2.10 0.09
N PHE A 33 -3.23 -2.88 0.99
CA PHE A 33 -3.99 -3.59 2.03
C PHE A 33 -4.66 -2.61 3.01
N ALA A 34 -3.98 -1.54 3.40
CA ALA A 34 -4.58 -0.52 4.24
C ALA A 34 -5.76 0.16 3.53
N HIS A 35 -5.63 0.45 2.23
CA HIS A 35 -6.73 0.97 1.40
C HIS A 35 -7.92 0.01 1.29
N ILE A 36 -7.68 -1.31 1.17
CA ILE A 36 -8.76 -2.31 1.20
C ILE A 36 -9.54 -2.23 2.52
N LYS A 37 -8.83 -2.05 3.64
CA LYS A 37 -9.45 -1.97 4.97
C LYS A 37 -10.20 -0.67 5.22
N THR A 38 -9.94 0.37 4.44
CA THR A 38 -10.71 1.62 4.43
C THR A 38 -11.70 1.70 3.27
N GLU A 39 -11.96 0.57 2.57
CA GLU A 39 -12.86 0.48 1.41
C GLU A 39 -12.47 1.41 0.23
N ALA A 40 -11.22 1.85 0.20
CA ALA A 40 -10.63 2.72 -0.81
C ALA A 40 -10.09 1.88 -1.99
N TYR A 41 -10.96 1.08 -2.62
CA TYR A 41 -10.55 0.02 -3.55
C TYR A 41 -9.81 0.54 -4.79
N GLY A 42 -10.14 1.73 -5.29
CA GLY A 42 -9.43 2.32 -6.44
C GLY A 42 -7.95 2.54 -6.16
N PHE A 43 -7.62 3.13 -5.01
CA PHE A 43 -6.25 3.32 -4.57
C PHE A 43 -5.54 2.00 -4.28
N ALA A 44 -6.26 0.99 -3.77
CA ALA A 44 -5.69 -0.33 -3.55
C ALA A 44 -5.26 -1.01 -4.86
N VAL A 45 -6.04 -0.88 -5.93
CA VAL A 45 -5.68 -1.43 -7.25
C VAL A 45 -4.46 -0.72 -7.81
N GLU A 46 -4.41 0.62 -7.74
CA GLU A 46 -3.27 1.40 -8.21
C GLU A 46 -1.97 0.99 -7.52
N ASP A 47 -2.00 0.84 -6.19
CA ASP A 47 -0.86 0.37 -5.41
C ASP A 47 -0.47 -1.07 -5.74
N ALA A 48 -1.44 -1.96 -5.95
CA ALA A 48 -1.15 -3.35 -6.33
C ALA A 48 -0.49 -3.43 -7.71
N GLU A 49 -0.98 -2.67 -8.69
CA GLU A 49 -0.34 -2.56 -10.01
C GLU A 49 1.06 -1.98 -9.91
N ARG A 50 1.26 -0.98 -9.05
CA ARG A 50 2.58 -0.37 -8.84
C ARG A 50 3.55 -1.35 -8.20
N ALA A 51 3.11 -2.16 -7.25
CA ALA A 51 3.92 -3.21 -6.64
C ALA A 51 4.45 -4.20 -7.71
N VAL A 52 3.58 -4.68 -8.60
CA VAL A 52 3.95 -5.58 -9.71
C VAL A 52 4.85 -4.89 -10.74
N LYS A 53 4.64 -3.60 -11.02
CA LYS A 53 5.53 -2.83 -11.92
C LYS A 53 6.93 -2.65 -11.33
N VAL A 54 7.02 -2.48 -10.02
CA VAL A 54 8.29 -2.28 -9.30
C VAL A 54 9.06 -3.58 -9.17
N ASP A 55 8.39 -4.66 -8.79
CA ASP A 55 8.94 -6.00 -8.76
C ASP A 55 7.91 -6.99 -9.35
N PRO A 56 8.10 -7.39 -10.63
CA PRO A 56 7.20 -8.32 -11.31
C PRO A 56 7.14 -9.72 -10.68
N THR A 57 8.12 -10.06 -9.84
CA THR A 57 8.17 -11.33 -9.11
C THR A 57 7.62 -11.21 -7.69
N TYR A 58 7.18 -10.02 -7.29
CA TYR A 58 6.65 -9.76 -5.96
C TYR A 58 5.32 -10.49 -5.76
N VAL A 59 5.36 -11.50 -4.89
CA VAL A 59 4.17 -12.20 -4.40
C VAL A 59 3.97 -11.81 -2.95
N LYS A 60 2.82 -11.19 -2.66
CA LYS A 60 2.43 -10.94 -1.27
C LYS A 60 1.98 -12.26 -0.64
N VAL A 61 2.85 -12.83 0.19
CA VAL A 61 2.59 -14.00 1.05
C VAL A 61 1.90 -13.61 2.35
#